data_AF-A0A1A3U3U5-F1
#
_entry.id   AF-A0A1A3U3U5-F1
#
_cell.length_a   1.000
_cell.length_b   1.000
_cell.length_c   1.000
_cell.angle_alpha   90.00
_cell.angle_beta   90.00
_cell.angle_gamma   90.00
#
_symmetry.space_group_name_H-M   'P 1'
#
loop_
_entity.id
_entity.type
_entity.pdbx_description
1 polymer ?
#
loop_
_entity_poly.entity_id
_entity_poly.type
_entity_poly.pdbx_seq_one_letter_code
_entity_poly.pdbx_strand_id
1 'polypeptide(L)'
;MAKWGGVAMTTILDIVKPLPEAKWVVFYSMAPGSDGGLYYDAHDIAQMDHHLTMLAYRMNDEPLSYGHGAPLRLRNELQHGFKMVKWLKGIEFVAHFREVGGGYGGYNEDHEFFGHRQTL
;
A
#
# COMPACT_ATOMS: atom_id res chain seq x y z
N MET A 1 18.83 -12.07 -3.07
CA MET A 1 18.36 -10.68 -2.89
C MET A 1 17.56 -10.29 -4.12
N ALA A 2 16.46 -9.55 -3.97
CA ALA A 2 15.66 -9.06 -5.10
C ALA A 2 15.97 -7.58 -5.37
N LYS A 3 16.18 -7.22 -6.63
CA LYS A 3 16.39 -5.83 -7.07
C LYS A 3 15.06 -5.28 -7.57
N TRP A 4 14.59 -4.17 -7.01
CA TRP A 4 13.32 -3.55 -7.43
C TRP A 4 13.58 -2.31 -8.28
N GLY A 5 12.73 -2.09 -9.28
CA GLY A 5 12.78 -0.91 -10.14
C GLY A 5 11.40 -0.27 -10.27
N GLY A 6 11.34 1.05 -10.12
CA GLY A 6 10.08 1.77 -9.97
C GLY A 6 10.22 3.28 -10.01
N VAL A 7 9.12 3.96 -9.68
CA VAL A 7 9.09 5.40 -9.41
C VAL A 7 9.16 5.60 -7.90
N ALA A 8 10.09 6.43 -7.42
CA ALA A 8 10.17 6.76 -6.00
C ALA A 8 8.91 7.49 -5.53
N MET A 9 8.47 7.23 -4.28
CA MET A 9 7.29 7.92 -3.75
C MET A 9 7.52 9.42 -3.59
N THR A 10 8.75 9.88 -3.36
CA THR A 10 9.11 11.31 -3.38
C THR A 10 8.73 11.98 -4.70
N THR A 11 8.99 11.32 -5.84
CA THR A 11 8.57 11.83 -7.16
C THR A 11 7.04 11.94 -7.26
N ILE A 12 6.29 11.03 -6.66
CA ILE A 12 4.83 11.11 -6.62
C ILE A 12 4.38 12.29 -5.76
N LEU A 13 4.98 12.49 -4.58
CA LEU A 13 4.69 13.62 -3.69
C LEU A 13 4.92 14.96 -4.37
N ASP A 14 6.01 15.11 -5.12
CA ASP A 14 6.35 16.34 -5.85
C ASP A 14 5.30 16.73 -6.90
N ILE A 15 4.65 15.71 -7.50
CA ILE A 15 3.62 15.89 -8.54
C ILE A 15 2.27 16.20 -7.90
N VAL A 16 1.82 15.37 -6.95
CA VAL A 16 0.45 15.43 -6.43
C VAL A 16 0.27 16.46 -5.32
N LYS A 17 1.37 16.84 -4.64
CA LYS A 17 1.43 17.84 -3.56
C LYS A 17 0.29 17.68 -2.55
N PRO A 18 0.35 16.63 -1.69
CA PRO A 18 -0.71 16.38 -0.72
C PRO A 18 -1.03 17.60 0.15
N LEU A 19 -2.29 17.68 0.58
CA LEU A 19 -2.72 18.75 1.48
C LEU A 19 -1.96 18.66 2.82
N PRO A 20 -1.69 19.80 3.50
CA PRO A 20 -0.91 19.81 4.75
C PRO A 20 -1.48 18.93 5.87
N GLU A 21 -2.79 18.73 5.87
CA GLU A 21 -3.51 17.86 6.81
C GLU A 21 -3.31 16.37 6.53
N ALA A 22 -2.85 15.96 5.35
CA ALA A 22 -2.60 14.56 5.05
C ALA A 22 -1.48 14.01 5.94
N LYS A 23 -1.78 12.94 6.68
CA LYS A 23 -0.86 12.22 7.57
C LYS A 23 -0.64 10.77 7.17
N TRP A 24 -1.51 10.25 6.30
CA TRP A 24 -1.49 8.86 5.87
C TRP A 24 -1.60 8.75 4.36
N VAL A 25 -1.02 7.68 3.83
CA VAL A 25 -1.15 7.29 2.42
C VAL A 25 -1.77 5.91 2.36
N VAL A 26 -2.95 5.85 1.74
CA VAL A 26 -3.72 4.63 1.59
C VAL A 26 -3.50 4.07 0.20
N PHE A 27 -3.09 2.81 0.13
CA PHE A 27 -2.88 2.08 -1.10
C PHE A 27 -3.99 1.06 -1.29
N TYR A 28 -4.64 1.08 -2.45
CA TYR A 28 -5.76 0.18 -2.78
C TYR A 28 -5.34 -0.86 -3.81
N SER A 29 -5.76 -2.11 -3.61
CA SER A 29 -5.57 -3.20 -4.57
C SER A 29 -6.75 -3.31 -5.54
N MET A 30 -6.50 -3.78 -6.76
CA MET A 30 -7.53 -4.24 -7.69
C MET A 30 -8.09 -5.61 -7.29
N ALA A 31 -7.26 -6.46 -6.69
CA ALA A 31 -7.68 -7.76 -6.18
C ALA A 31 -8.36 -7.61 -4.82
N PRO A 32 -9.43 -8.39 -4.55
CA PRO A 32 -10.08 -8.41 -3.25
C PRO A 32 -9.19 -9.06 -2.17
N GLY A 33 -9.58 -8.88 -0.91
CA GLY A 33 -8.99 -9.61 0.20
C GLY A 33 -9.33 -11.11 0.17
N SER A 34 -8.68 -11.90 1.03
CA SER A 34 -8.86 -13.36 1.11
C SER A 34 -10.31 -13.77 1.37
N ASP A 35 -11.03 -13.00 2.18
CA ASP A 35 -12.43 -13.19 2.56
C ASP A 35 -13.37 -12.31 1.71
N GLY A 36 -12.84 -11.76 0.61
CA GLY A 36 -13.53 -10.78 -0.23
C GLY A 36 -13.30 -9.34 0.22
N GLY A 37 -14.03 -8.40 -0.39
CA GLY A 37 -13.99 -6.99 0.00
C GLY A 37 -12.73 -6.23 -0.45
N LEU A 38 -12.60 -5.00 0.05
CA LEU A 38 -11.52 -4.09 -0.31
C LEU A 38 -10.20 -4.52 0.36
N TYR A 39 -9.18 -4.83 -0.45
CA TYR A 39 -7.82 -4.93 0.05
C TYR A 39 -7.12 -3.58 -0.03
N TYR A 40 -6.70 -3.06 1.12
CA TYR A 40 -5.98 -1.80 1.24
C TYR A 40 -4.95 -1.87 2.37
N ASP A 41 -4.02 -0.94 2.36
CA ASP A 41 -3.13 -0.70 3.48
C ASP A 41 -2.78 0.79 3.64
N ALA A 42 -2.73 1.27 4.87
CA ALA A 42 -2.41 2.65 5.21
C ALA A 42 -1.00 2.74 5.81
N HIS A 43 -0.18 3.60 5.22
CA HIS A 43 1.18 3.90 5.70
C HIS A 43 1.26 5.36 6.19
N ASP A 44 2.12 5.61 7.18
CA ASP A 44 2.44 6.98 7.59
C ASP A 44 3.07 7.74 6.41
N ILE A 45 2.61 8.97 6.15
CA ILE A 45 3.08 9.77 5.02
C ILE A 45 4.59 10.06 5.08
N ALA A 46 5.18 10.14 6.28
CA ALA A 46 6.62 10.36 6.44
C ALA A 46 7.46 9.22 5.85
N GLN A 47 6.89 8.02 5.70
CA GLN A 47 7.59 6.88 5.08
C GLN A 47 7.76 7.05 3.56
N MET A 48 6.99 7.93 2.93
CA MET A 48 7.05 8.18 1.49
C MET A 48 8.34 8.90 1.07
N ASP A 49 8.98 9.59 2.00
CA ASP A 49 10.29 10.25 1.80
C ASP A 49 11.46 9.27 1.84
N HIS A 50 11.25 8.03 2.26
CA HIS A 50 12.32 7.05 2.33
C HIS A 50 12.76 6.62 0.92
N HIS A 51 14.07 6.64 0.68
CA HIS A 51 14.68 6.38 -0.64
C HIS A 51 14.38 5.00 -1.25
N LEU A 52 13.93 4.02 -0.44
CA LEU A 52 13.50 2.69 -0.90
C LEU A 52 11.98 2.51 -0.96
N THR A 53 11.20 3.55 -0.69
CA THR A 53 9.75 3.55 -0.86
C THR A 53 9.41 3.93 -2.30
N MET A 54 8.78 3.02 -3.04
CA MET A 54 8.55 3.19 -4.48
C MET A 54 7.31 2.44 -4.97
N LEU A 55 6.80 2.90 -6.12
CA LEU A 55 5.87 2.16 -6.96
C LEU A 55 6.68 1.33 -7.97
N ALA A 56 6.81 0.03 -7.69
CA ALA A 56 7.64 -0.87 -8.47
C ALA A 56 6.85 -1.53 -9.61
N TYR A 57 7.45 -1.51 -10.80
CA TYR A 57 6.97 -2.19 -12.03
C TYR A 57 8.03 -3.12 -12.63
N ARG A 58 9.23 -3.21 -12.02
CA ARG A 58 10.28 -4.19 -12.35
C ARG A 58 10.83 -4.92 -11.12
N MET A 59 11.27 -6.15 -11.33
CA MET A 59 11.97 -6.98 -10.35
C MET A 59 13.09 -7.75 -11.05
N ASN A 60 14.32 -7.69 -10.51
CA ASN A 60 15.53 -8.31 -11.07
C ASN A 60 15.76 -7.94 -12.54
N ASP A 61 15.65 -6.64 -12.84
CA ASP A 61 15.82 -6.05 -14.17
C ASP A 61 14.78 -6.45 -15.24
N GLU A 62 13.82 -7.31 -14.89
CA GLU A 62 12.70 -7.73 -15.72
C GLU A 62 11.38 -7.03 -15.33
N PRO A 63 10.39 -6.95 -16.24
CA PRO A 63 9.03 -6.57 -15.88
C PRO A 63 8.48 -7.43 -14.74
N LEU A 64 7.68 -6.82 -13.87
CA LEU A 64 7.03 -7.55 -12.78
C LEU A 64 6.17 -8.69 -13.32
N SER A 65 6.21 -9.87 -12.68
CA SER A 65 5.26 -10.94 -12.98
C SER A 65 3.94 -10.74 -12.24
N TYR A 66 2.87 -11.38 -12.72
CA TYR A 66 1.55 -11.29 -12.09
C TYR A 66 1.59 -11.66 -10.59
N GLY A 67 2.26 -12.76 -10.22
CA GLY A 67 2.37 -13.21 -8.83
C GLY A 67 3.16 -12.25 -7.91
N HIS A 68 4.05 -11.43 -8.50
CA HIS A 68 4.75 -10.38 -7.77
C HIS A 68 3.95 -9.08 -7.68
N GLY A 69 2.83 -8.94 -8.40
CA GLY A 69 1.92 -7.80 -8.33
C GLY A 69 1.91 -6.90 -9.57
N ALA A 70 2.27 -7.44 -10.75
CA ALA A 70 2.19 -6.69 -12.01
C ALA A 70 0.78 -6.15 -12.28
N PRO A 71 0.62 -4.97 -12.91
CA PRO A 71 1.69 -4.17 -13.52
C PRO A 71 2.43 -3.28 -12.53
N LEU A 72 1.86 -3.05 -11.33
CA LEU A 72 2.39 -2.07 -10.38
C LEU A 72 2.10 -2.52 -8.94
N ARG A 73 3.09 -2.38 -8.07
CA ARG A 73 2.96 -2.66 -6.63
C ARG A 73 3.64 -1.59 -5.77
N LEU A 74 3.28 -1.53 -4.51
CA LEU A 74 4.05 -0.81 -3.50
C LEU A 74 5.29 -1.63 -3.09
N ARG A 75 6.40 -0.93 -2.87
CA ARG A 75 7.54 -1.38 -2.06
C ARG A 75 7.83 -0.33 -1.00
N ASN A 76 7.98 -0.77 0.24
CA ASN A 76 8.34 0.07 1.38
C ASN A 76 9.11 -0.78 2.40
N GLU A 77 10.43 -0.66 2.43
CA GLU A 77 11.30 -1.50 3.28
C GLU A 77 11.17 -1.22 4.79
N LEU A 78 10.44 -0.16 5.18
CA LEU A 78 10.15 0.15 6.58
C LEU A 78 8.98 -0.69 7.13
N GLN A 79 8.34 -1.49 6.28
CA GLN A 79 7.13 -2.25 6.61
C GLN A 79 7.26 -3.74 6.27
N HIS A 80 6.34 -4.52 6.83
CA HIS A 80 6.25 -5.95 6.54
C HIS A 80 5.76 -6.20 5.12
N GLY A 81 6.15 -7.34 4.52
CA GLY A 81 5.82 -7.65 3.13
C GLY A 81 4.32 -7.69 2.81
N PHE A 82 3.47 -8.04 3.79
CA PHE A 82 2.01 -8.06 3.62
C PHE A 82 1.40 -6.67 3.52
N LYS A 83 2.04 -5.64 4.11
CA LYS A 83 1.64 -4.22 4.01
C LYS A 83 1.82 -3.66 2.60
N MET A 84 2.70 -4.29 1.82
CA MET A 84 3.09 -3.80 0.51
C MET A 84 2.12 -4.26 -0.57
N VAL A 85 1.05 -3.48 -0.76
CA VAL A 85 -0.06 -3.72 -1.69
C VAL A 85 0.41 -4.08 -3.11
N LYS A 86 -0.13 -5.18 -3.65
CA LYS A 86 0.05 -5.64 -5.03
C LYS A 86 -1.14 -5.20 -5.89
N TRP A 87 -0.96 -5.20 -7.23
CA TRP A 87 -2.02 -4.87 -8.19
C TRP A 87 -2.66 -3.51 -7.90
N LEU A 88 -1.82 -2.48 -7.81
CA LEU A 88 -2.21 -1.18 -7.31
C LEU A 88 -3.31 -0.54 -8.18
N LYS A 89 -4.44 -0.23 -7.54
CA LYS A 89 -5.62 0.41 -8.14
C LYS A 89 -5.61 1.92 -7.95
N GLY A 90 -5.17 2.39 -6.79
CA GLY A 90 -5.24 3.80 -6.41
C GLY A 90 -4.43 4.10 -5.17
N ILE A 91 -4.13 5.37 -5.00
CA ILE A 91 -3.40 5.94 -3.86
C ILE A 91 -4.19 7.16 -3.39
N GLU A 92 -4.41 7.27 -2.09
CA GLU A 92 -5.11 8.40 -1.50
C GLU A 92 -4.34 8.97 -0.31
N PHE A 93 -4.28 10.29 -0.22
CA PHE A 93 -3.62 11.01 0.85
C PHE A 93 -4.69 11.55 1.80
N VAL A 94 -4.68 11.08 3.05
CA VAL A 94 -5.77 11.34 4.00
C VAL A 94 -5.24 11.86 5.33
N ALA A 95 -6.06 12.62 6.05
CA ALA A 95 -5.76 13.05 7.41
C ALA A 95 -5.81 11.88 8.40
N HIS A 96 -6.73 10.93 8.22
CA HIS A 96 -6.80 9.68 8.97
C HIS A 96 -7.45 8.58 8.12
N PHE A 97 -6.99 7.34 8.24
CA PHE A 97 -7.55 6.16 7.55
C PHE A 97 -8.82 5.57 8.20
N ARG A 98 -9.39 6.19 9.25
CA ARG A 98 -10.48 5.61 10.06
C ARG A 98 -11.77 5.39 9.28
N GLU A 99 -11.93 6.13 8.19
CA GLU A 99 -13.09 6.07 7.31
C GLU A 99 -12.87 5.11 6.14
N VAL A 100 -11.69 4.48 6.04
CA VAL A 100 -11.36 3.50 5.01
C VAL A 100 -11.52 2.09 5.58
N GLY A 101 -12.25 1.23 4.86
CA GLY A 101 -12.43 -0.16 5.25
C GLY A 101 -13.09 -0.31 6.63
N GLY A 102 -12.51 -1.15 7.49
CA GLY A 102 -12.88 -1.30 8.89
C GLY A 102 -12.24 -0.24 9.82
N GLY A 103 -11.41 0.65 9.29
CA GLY A 103 -10.84 1.79 10.02
C GLY A 103 -9.62 1.47 10.86
N TYR A 104 -9.05 0.26 10.78
CA TYR A 104 -7.86 -0.16 11.53
C TYR A 104 -6.55 -0.08 10.73
N GLY A 105 -6.59 0.42 9.49
CA GLY A 105 -5.41 0.80 8.73
C GLY A 105 -4.90 -0.24 7.74
N GLY A 106 -5.69 -1.30 7.49
CA GLY A 106 -5.40 -2.26 6.44
C GLY A 106 -6.34 -3.45 6.48
N TYR A 107 -6.37 -4.21 5.39
CA TYR A 107 -7.22 -5.40 5.28
C TYR A 107 -6.96 -6.41 6.40
N ASN A 108 -5.69 -6.73 6.68
CA ASN A 108 -5.36 -7.72 7.71
C ASN A 108 -5.68 -7.21 9.11
N GLU A 109 -5.46 -5.92 9.39
CA GLU A 109 -5.90 -5.32 10.65
C GLU A 109 -7.41 -5.41 10.82
N ASP A 110 -8.15 -5.13 9.75
CA ASP A 110 -9.61 -5.16 9.75
C ASP A 110 -10.23 -6.57 9.84
N HIS A 111 -9.49 -7.65 9.53
CA HIS A 111 -10.05 -9.00 9.42
C HIS A 111 -9.33 -10.06 10.29
N GLU A 112 -8.02 -9.95 10.45
CA GLU A 112 -7.20 -10.95 11.17
C GLU A 112 -6.88 -10.52 12.60
N PHE A 113 -6.69 -9.21 12.85
CA PHE A 113 -6.23 -8.72 14.16
C PHE A 113 -7.31 -8.00 14.98
N PHE A 114 -8.17 -7.20 14.35
CA PHE A 114 -9.24 -6.44 15.00
C PHE A 114 -10.62 -6.72 14.40
N GLY A 115 -10.67 -7.41 13.26
CA GLY A 115 -11.89 -7.94 12.66
C GLY A 115 -12.51 -9.06 13.47
N HIS A 116 -13.83 -9.12 13.50
CA HIS A 116 -14.56 -10.13 14.24
C HIS A 116 -14.23 -11.57 13.80
N ARG A 117 -13.27 -12.17 14.50
CA ARG A 117 -13.53 -13.40 15.26
C ARG A 117 -14.26 -13.05 16.56
N GLN A 118 -15.45 -12.44 16.46
CA GLN A 118 -16.47 -12.74 17.46
C GLN A 118 -17.10 -14.03 16.98
N THR A 119 -16.63 -15.14 17.55
CA THR A 119 -17.44 -16.35 17.66
C THR A 119 -18.82 -15.95 18.13
N LEU A 120 -19.82 -16.18 17.28
CA LEU A 120 -21.10 -16.66 17.80
C LEU A 120 -20.89 -18.05 18.40
#